data_AF-A0A453N4T0-F1
#
_entry.id   AF-A0A453N4T0-F1
#
_cell.length_a   1.000
_cell.length_b   1.000
_cell.length_c   1.000
_cell.angle_alpha   90.00
_cell.angle_beta   90.00
_cell.angle_gamma   90.00
#
_symmetry.space_group_name_H-M   'P 1'
#
loop_
_entity.id
_entity.type
_entity.pdbx_description
1 polymer ?
#
loop_
_entity_poly.entity_id
_entity_poly.type
_entity_poly.pdbx_seq_one_letter_code
_entity_poly.pdbx_strand_id
1 'polypeptide(L)'
;MSHAISLSADIWVMRVIFETDSQLQMEALNINKVDSSAYAAVIEDTKYQLKLWFSYYEINVCRRSANSVAHELASLDRMYEPNHYVEWEA
;
A
#
# COMPACT_ATOMS: atom_id res chain seq x y z
N MET A 1 -0.05 0.57 -2.35
CA MET A 1 -0.67 0.04 -1.13
C MET A 1 -1.98 -0.69 -1.42
N SER A 2 -2.86 -0.17 -2.29
CA SER A 2 -4.07 -0.89 -2.77
C SER A 2 -3.78 -2.33 -3.23
N HIS A 3 -2.78 -2.53 -4.10
CA HIS A 3 -2.38 -3.88 -4.53
C HIS A 3 -1.96 -4.81 -3.39
N ALA A 4 -1.25 -4.30 -2.38
CA ALA A 4 -0.84 -5.10 -1.23
C ALA A 4 -2.05 -5.51 -0.38
N ILE A 5 -3.06 -4.65 -0.26
CA ILE A 5 -4.32 -4.93 0.42
C ILE A 5 -5.10 -6.01 -0.33
N SER A 6 -5.29 -5.86 -1.65
CA SER A 6 -5.98 -6.85 -2.48
C SER A 6 -5.30 -8.21 -2.40
N LEU A 7 -3.97 -8.27 -2.57
CA LEU A 7 -3.23 -9.52 -2.47
C LEU A 7 -3.37 -10.18 -1.10
N SER A 8 -3.30 -9.39 -0.02
CA SER A 8 -3.44 -9.91 1.35
C SER A 8 -4.84 -10.47 1.61
N ALA A 9 -5.87 -9.83 1.03
CA ALA A 9 -7.24 -10.31 1.08
C ALA A 9 -7.42 -11.60 0.25
N ASP A 10 -6.84 -11.67 -0.95
CA ASP A 10 -6.92 -12.82 -1.86
C ASP A 10 -6.29 -14.09 -1.26
N ILE A 11 -5.23 -13.92 -0.45
CA ILE A 11 -4.60 -15.03 0.29
C ILE A 11 -5.19 -15.24 1.70
N TRP A 12 -6.32 -14.59 2.01
CA TRP A 12 -7.08 -14.74 3.25
C TRP A 12 -6.32 -14.39 4.53
N VAL A 13 -5.40 -13.42 4.49
CA VAL A 13 -4.79 -12.91 5.71
C VAL A 13 -5.81 -12.12 6.51
N MET A 14 -6.02 -12.49 7.78
CA MET A 14 -7.03 -11.84 8.64
C MET A 14 -6.46 -10.70 9.50
N ARG A 15 -5.15 -10.72 9.76
CA ARG A 15 -4.44 -9.73 10.59
C ARG A 15 -3.17 -9.28 9.88
N VAL A 16 -3.06 -7.99 9.59
CA VAL A 16 -1.99 -7.44 8.75
C VAL A 16 -1.33 -6.23 9.39
N ILE A 17 -0.04 -6.05 9.12
CA ILE A 17 0.69 -4.81 9.39
C ILE A 17 1.29 -4.39 8.05
N PHE A 18 0.88 -3.24 7.55
CA PHE A 18 1.45 -2.66 6.34
C PHE A 18 2.50 -1.62 6.71
N GLU A 19 3.69 -1.73 6.14
CA GLU A 19 4.75 -0.76 6.33
C GLU A 19 4.91 0.12 5.09
N THR A 20 5.18 1.41 5.29
CA THR A 20 5.44 2.38 4.23
C THR A 20 6.52 3.37 4.66
N ASP A 21 7.36 3.83 3.74
CA ASP A 21 8.28 4.93 4.00
C ASP A 21 7.64 6.31 3.79
N SER A 22 6.36 6.35 3.41
CA SER A 22 5.60 7.58 3.21
C SER A 22 4.75 7.92 4.43
N GLN A 23 5.21 8.90 5.23
CA GLN A 23 4.44 9.41 6.36
C GLN A 23 3.10 10.00 5.93
N LEU A 24 3.06 10.73 4.81
CA LEU A 24 1.83 11.31 4.28
C LEU A 24 0.80 10.22 3.95
N GLN A 25 1.23 9.08 3.40
CA GLN A 25 0.34 7.98 3.08
C GLN A 25 -0.24 7.33 4.35
N MET A 26 0.58 7.09 5.36
CA MET A 26 0.12 6.55 6.64
C MET A 26 -0.91 7.49 7.30
N GLU A 27 -0.65 8.80 7.28
CA GLU A 27 -1.59 9.79 7.82
C GLU A 27 -2.89 9.88 7.02
N ALA A 28 -2.80 9.81 5.69
CA ALA A 28 -3.97 9.83 4.80
C ALA A 28 -4.86 8.59 5.00
N LEU A 29 -4.27 7.43 5.30
CA LEU A 29 -5.01 6.19 5.56
C LEU A 29 -5.52 6.05 7.00
N ASN A 30 -5.32 7.08 7.84
CA ASN A 30 -5.96 7.13 9.15
C ASN A 30 -7.48 7.25 8.99
N ILE A 31 -8.20 6.26 9.50
CA ILE A 31 -9.64 6.14 9.27
C ILE A 31 -10.48 7.20 10.00
N ASN A 32 -9.89 7.86 10.99
CA ASN A 32 -10.56 8.92 11.76
C ASN A 32 -10.39 10.29 11.12
N LYS A 33 -9.63 10.39 10.02
CA LYS A 33 -9.43 11.62 9.26
C LYS A 33 -10.10 11.47 7.90
N VAL A 34 -10.88 12.47 7.50
CA VAL A 34 -11.42 12.56 6.14
C VAL A 34 -10.39 13.21 5.24
N ASP A 35 -10.15 12.63 4.07
CA ASP A 35 -9.25 13.22 3.08
C ASP A 35 -10.02 14.22 2.17
N SER A 36 -9.45 15.40 1.96
CA SER A 36 -10.01 16.45 1.07
C SER A 36 -9.13 16.75 -0.13
N SER A 37 -8.15 15.89 -0.42
CA SER A 37 -7.24 16.05 -1.56
C SER A 37 -7.91 15.61 -2.86
N ALA A 38 -7.25 15.87 -3.99
CA ALA A 38 -7.66 15.34 -5.29
C ALA A 38 -7.72 13.79 -5.33
N TYR A 39 -7.08 13.12 -4.37
CA TYR A 39 -7.02 11.67 -4.27
C TYR A 39 -8.01 11.09 -3.26
N ALA A 40 -8.89 11.90 -2.68
CA ALA A 40 -9.82 11.50 -1.63
C ALA A 40 -10.63 10.25 -2.00
N ALA A 41 -11.13 10.15 -3.24
CA ALA A 41 -11.90 9.00 -3.68
C ALA A 41 -11.12 7.67 -3.55
N VAL A 42 -9.85 7.66 -3.97
CA VAL A 42 -8.98 6.47 -3.89
C VAL A 42 -8.57 6.18 -2.45
N ILE A 43 -8.32 7.22 -1.66
CA ILE A 43 -7.93 7.10 -0.26
C ILE A 43 -9.08 6.53 0.58
N GLU A 44 -10.29 7.05 0.41
CA GLU A 44 -11.48 6.58 1.12
C GLU A 44 -11.89 5.16 0.70
N ASP A 45 -11.78 4.80 -0.59
CA ASP A 45 -11.94 3.42 -1.02
C ASP A 45 -10.90 2.50 -0.35
N THR A 46 -9.63 2.90 -0.32
CA THR A 46 -8.57 2.12 0.33
C THR A 46 -8.84 1.92 1.83
N LYS A 47 -9.31 2.95 2.54
CA LYS A 47 -9.75 2.85 3.94
C LYS A 47 -10.90 1.86 4.12
N TYR A 48 -11.85 1.88 3.19
CA TYR A 48 -12.98 0.96 3.20
C TYR A 48 -12.53 -0.49 3.01
N GLN A 49 -11.65 -0.76 2.04
CA GLN A 49 -11.08 -2.10 1.80
C GLN A 49 -10.37 -2.63 3.06
N LEU A 50 -9.58 -1.79 3.75
CA LEU A 50 -8.89 -2.17 4.98
C LEU A 50 -9.86 -2.62 6.09
N LYS A 51 -10.99 -1.91 6.25
CA LYS A 51 -12.03 -2.28 7.22
C LYS A 51 -12.80 -3.53 6.82
N LEU A 52 -12.98 -3.77 5.52
CA LEU A 52 -13.80 -4.87 5.02
C LEU A 52 -13.08 -6.21 5.17
N TRP A 53 -11.81 -6.27 4.81
CA TRP A 53 -11.09 -7.54 4.65
C TRP A 53 -10.38 -8.03 5.91
N PHE A 54 -10.00 -7.14 6.82
CA PHE A 54 -9.12 -7.50 7.94
C PHE A 54 -9.80 -7.35 9.28
N SER A 55 -9.70 -8.38 10.11
CA SER A 55 -10.10 -8.34 11.52
C SER A 55 -9.22 -7.40 12.36
N TYR A 56 -7.97 -7.21 11.92
CA TYR A 56 -7.01 -6.27 12.49
C TYR A 56 -6.08 -5.78 11.39
N TYR A 57 -5.86 -4.48 11.31
CA TYR A 57 -4.83 -3.91 10.47
C TYR A 57 -4.12 -2.76 11.17
N GLU A 58 -2.86 -2.57 10.82
CA GLU A 58 -2.04 -1.44 11.26
C GLU A 58 -1.23 -0.92 10.08
N ILE A 59 -0.97 0.39 10.05
CA ILE A 59 -0.16 1.02 9.01
C ILE A 59 0.95 1.80 9.69
N ASN A 60 2.19 1.36 9.47
CA ASN A 60 3.36 1.89 10.15
C ASN A 60 4.31 2.58 9.18
N VAL A 61 4.93 3.65 9.66
CA VAL A 61 6.02 4.32 8.96
C VAL A 61 7.33 3.61 9.30
N CYS A 62 8.06 3.21 8.27
CA CYS A 62 9.42 2.69 8.40
C CYS A 62 10.41 3.61 7.68
N ARG A 63 11.71 3.44 7.96
CA ARG A 63 12.75 4.17 7.23
C ARG A 63 12.81 3.65 5.80
N ARG A 64 13.11 4.52 4.82
CA ARG A 64 13.32 4.10 3.42
C ARG A 64 14.35 2.99 3.26
N SER A 65 15.38 2.94 4.11
CA SER A 65 16.36 1.86 4.12
C SER A 65 15.76 0.48 4.45
N ALA A 66 14.67 0.43 5.23
CA ALA A 66 13.93 -0.78 5.52
C ALA A 66 12.88 -1.10 4.43
N ASN A 67 12.43 -0.09 3.68
CA ASN A 67 11.51 -0.22 2.55
C ASN A 67 12.21 -0.16 1.18
N SER A 68 13.52 -0.44 1.12
CA SER A 68 14.33 -0.17 -0.09
C SER A 68 13.86 -0.98 -1.28
N VAL A 69 13.53 -2.25 -1.08
CA VAL A 69 13.04 -3.15 -2.13
C VAL A 69 11.73 -2.64 -2.73
N ALA A 70 10.75 -2.27 -1.91
CA ALA A 70 9.49 -1.73 -2.40
C ALA A 70 9.68 -0.38 -3.11
N HIS A 71 10.61 0.45 -2.62
CA HIS A 71 10.95 1.73 -3.25
C HIS A 71 11.60 1.54 -4.63
N GLU A 72 12.49 0.57 -4.77
CA GLU A 72 13.15 0.21 -6.03
C GLU A 72 12.14 -0.39 -7.01
N LEU A 73 11.29 -1.32 -6.57
CA LEU A 73 10.22 -1.88 -7.40
C LEU A 73 9.26 -0.80 -7.91
N ALA A 74 8.85 0.16 -7.06
CA ALA A 74 8.03 1.29 -7.48
C ALA A 74 8.75 2.29 -8.41
N SER A 75 10.07 2.25 -8.45
CA SER A 75 10.87 3.05 -9.40
C SER A 75 10.98 2.33 -10.75
N LEU A 76 11.14 1.02 -10.74
CA LEU A 76 11.12 0.18 -11.94
C LEU A 76 9.75 0.20 -12.61
N ASP A 77 8.66 0.10 -11.85
CA ASP A 77 7.29 0.14 -12.38
C ASP A 77 7.00 1.41 -13.20
N ARG A 78 7.65 2.53 -12.86
CA ARG A 78 7.55 3.79 -13.63
C ARG A 78 8.30 3.78 -14.96
N MET A 79 9.22 2.84 -15.17
CA MET A 79 10.03 2.76 -16.38
C MET A 79 9.42 1.89 -17.47
N TYR A 80 8.46 1.03 -17.12
CA TYR A 80 7.90 0.04 -18.04
C TYR A 80 6.43 0.29 -18.34
N GLU A 81 5.99 -0.14 -19.53
CA GLU A 81 4.58 -0.11 -19.91
C GLU A 81 3.77 -1.11 -19.06
N PRO A 82 2.46 -0.86 -18.86
CA PRO A 82 1.59 -1.81 -18.17
C PRO A 82 1.68 -3.22 -18.78
N ASN A 83 1.68 -4.25 -17.93
CA ASN A 83 1.84 -5.67 -18.29
C ASN A 83 3.22 -6.08 -18.84
N HIS A 84 4.23 -5.21 -18.74
CA HIS A 84 5.60 -5.64 -18.92
C HIS A 84 6.06 -6.44 -17.70
N TYR A 85 6.64 -7.62 -17.92
CA TYR A 85 7.28 -8.39 -16.85
C TYR A 85 8.79 -8.39 -17.08
N VAL A 86 9.53 -8.34 -15.98
CA VAL A 86 11.00 -8.45 -15.96
C VAL A 86 11.34 -9.67 -15.13
N GLU A 87 12.10 -10.60 -15.70
CA GLU A 87 12.65 -11.71 -14.94
C GLU A 87 13.85 -11.21 -14.14
N TRP A 88 13.86 -11.51 -12.85
CA TRP A 88 15.01 -11.18 -12.01
C TRP A 88 16.12 -12.19 -12.32
N GLU A 89 17.12 -11.77 -13.09
CA GLU A 89 18.33 -12.58 -13.29
C GLU A 89 19.07 -12.68 -11.96
N ALA A 90 19.25 -13.92 -11.48
CA ALA A 90 19.84 -14.25 -10.18
C ALA A 90 21.37 -14.17 -10.19
#